data_AF-A0A7S4EKC7-F1
#
_entry.id   AF-A0A7S4EKC7-F1
#
_cell.length_a   1.000
_cell.length_b   1.000
_cell.length_c   1.000
_cell.angle_alpha   90.00
_cell.angle_beta   90.00
_cell.angle_gamma   90.00
#
_symmetry.space_group_name_H-M   'P 1'
#
loop_
_entity.id
_entity.type
_entity.pdbx_description
1 polymer ?
#
loop_
_entity_poly.entity_id
_entity_poly.type
_entity_poly.pdbx_seq_one_letter_code
_entity_poly.pdbx_strand_id
1 'polypeptide(L)'
;IGIKSRRVYKTPGGTLLREAHMDLEGICMDREVKRITEGMSNEFARLCYNGFWFALEVELMRNSLDFGQRDIVGEVKIELYKGNSITKRRSSPNALYNADLASMDIEGGGDAFDYNP
;
A
#
# COMPACT_ATOMS: atom_id res chain seq x y z
N ILE A 1 -20.88 15.01 14.33
CA ILE A 1 -21.51 16.27 14.81
C ILE A 1 -21.40 17.47 13.85
N GLY A 2 -20.74 17.35 12.68
CA GLY A 2 -20.81 18.38 11.62
C GLY A 2 -19.96 19.64 11.84
N ILE A 3 -19.20 19.72 12.93
CA ILE A 3 -18.38 20.90 13.28
C ILE A 3 -16.91 20.63 12.96
N LYS A 4 -16.24 21.58 12.29
CA LYS A 4 -14.79 21.53 12.07
C LYS A 4 -14.06 21.82 13.38
N SER A 5 -12.97 21.11 13.64
CA SER A 5 -12.12 21.34 14.81
C SER A 5 -10.65 21.35 14.42
N ARG A 6 -9.81 22.02 15.23
CA ARG A 6 -8.35 22.00 15.09
C ARG A 6 -7.77 21.11 16.17
N ARG A 7 -6.94 20.15 15.75
CA ARG A 7 -6.21 19.23 16.64
C ARG A 7 -4.80 19.05 16.13
N VAL A 8 -3.89 18.69 17.03
CA VAL A 8 -2.50 18.35 16.71
C VAL A 8 -2.29 16.90 17.09
N TYR A 9 -1.69 16.14 16.18
CA TYR A 9 -1.40 14.73 16.37
C TYR A 9 0.10 14.48 16.23
N LYS A 10 0.62 13.53 16.99
CA LYS A 10 1.98 13.00 16.85
C LYS A 10 1.87 11.50 16.68
N THR A 11 2.12 11.00 15.46
CA THR A 11 1.93 9.59 15.09
C THR A 11 3.16 9.00 14.42
N PRO A 12 4.38 9.13 14.99
CA PRO A 12 5.62 8.78 14.29
C PRO A 12 5.62 7.34 13.78
N GLY A 13 5.30 6.35 14.63
CA GLY A 13 5.24 4.95 14.22
C GLY A 13 4.19 4.67 13.14
N GLY A 14 2.98 5.23 13.30
CA GLY A 14 1.91 5.06 12.30
C GLY A 14 2.23 5.70 10.96
N THR A 15 2.90 6.87 10.96
CA THR A 15 3.36 7.53 9.75
C THR A 15 4.40 6.68 9.02
N LEU A 16 5.39 6.13 9.73
CA LEU A 16 6.41 5.27 9.14
C LEU A 16 5.86 3.94 8.65
N LEU A 17 5.00 3.29 9.43
CA LEU A 17 4.35 2.04 9.04
C LEU A 17 3.49 2.22 7.80
N ARG A 18 2.73 3.32 7.71
CA ARG A 18 1.93 3.62 6.52
C ARG A 18 2.80 3.84 5.29
N GLU A 19 3.89 4.60 5.41
CA GLU A 19 4.82 4.82 4.30
C GLU A 19 5.44 3.50 3.82
N ALA A 20 5.98 2.69 4.74
CA ALA A 20 6.55 1.39 4.42
C ALA A 20 5.52 0.45 3.78
N HIS A 21 4.30 0.42 4.31
CA HIS A 21 3.25 -0.47 3.85
C HIS A 21 2.78 -0.13 2.43
N MET A 22 2.46 1.15 2.15
CA MET A 22 2.09 1.60 0.80
C MET A 22 3.22 1.39 -0.21
N ASP A 23 4.46 1.52 0.26
CA ASP A 23 5.64 1.24 -0.53
C ASP A 23 5.70 -0.25 -0.89
N LEU A 24 5.54 -1.14 0.08
CA LEU A 24 5.53 -2.58 -0.19
C LEU A 24 4.37 -3.01 -1.11
N GLU A 25 3.17 -2.46 -0.92
CA GLU A 25 2.03 -2.69 -1.82
C GLU A 25 2.34 -2.30 -3.28
N GLY A 26 3.13 -1.24 -3.47
CA GLY A 26 3.51 -0.78 -4.82
C GLY A 26 4.32 -1.77 -5.64
N ILE A 27 4.97 -2.75 -5.01
CA ILE A 27 5.75 -3.78 -5.72
C ILE A 27 5.14 -5.19 -5.62
N CYS A 28 4.23 -5.43 -4.68
CA CYS A 28 3.66 -6.76 -4.43
C CYS A 28 2.19 -6.88 -4.85
N MET A 29 1.50 -5.77 -5.08
CA MET A 29 0.06 -5.78 -5.40
C MET A 29 -0.15 -5.53 -6.88
N ASP A 30 -1.05 -6.32 -7.49
CA ASP A 30 -1.54 -6.04 -8.83
C ASP A 30 -2.15 -4.63 -8.91
N ARG A 31 -2.03 -4.01 -10.09
CA ARG A 31 -2.46 -2.64 -10.33
C ARG A 31 -3.95 -2.44 -10.11
N GLU A 32 -4.80 -3.33 -10.61
CA GLU A 32 -6.26 -3.18 -10.48
C GLU A 32 -6.73 -3.51 -9.06
N VAL A 33 -6.11 -4.51 -8.43
CA VAL A 33 -6.33 -4.80 -7.00
C VAL A 33 -5.99 -3.58 -6.16
N LYS A 34 -4.83 -2.95 -6.37
CA LYS A 34 -4.42 -1.75 -5.65
C LYS A 34 -5.41 -0.61 -5.79
N ARG A 35 -5.87 -0.34 -7.02
CA ARG A 35 -6.88 0.70 -7.29
C ARG A 35 -8.18 0.47 -6.50
N ILE A 36 -8.63 -0.78 -6.40
CA ILE A 36 -9.83 -1.15 -5.63
C ILE A 36 -9.59 -0.98 -4.13
N THR A 37 -8.47 -1.52 -3.64
CA THR A 37 -8.08 -1.48 -2.22
C THR A 37 -7.90 -0.04 -1.71
N GLU A 38 -7.35 0.86 -2.51
CA GLU A 38 -7.20 2.28 -2.15
C GLU A 38 -8.57 2.96 -1.93
N GLY A 39 -9.54 2.72 -2.82
CA GLY A 39 -10.90 3.23 -2.67
C GLY A 39 -11.57 2.69 -1.41
N MET A 40 -11.43 1.38 -1.17
CA MET A 40 -11.97 0.71 0.00
C MET A 40 -11.35 1.20 1.31
N SER A 41 -10.03 1.43 1.34
CA SER A 41 -9.28 1.91 2.50
C SER A 41 -9.75 3.30 2.95
N ASN A 42 -10.01 4.20 1.99
CA ASN A 42 -10.56 5.52 2.29
C ASN A 42 -11.96 5.44 2.93
N GLU A 43 -12.82 4.58 2.41
CA GLU A 43 -14.16 4.38 2.93
C GLU A 43 -14.14 3.71 4.32
N PHE A 44 -13.28 2.70 4.50
CA PHE A 44 -13.03 2.07 5.80
C PHE A 44 -12.58 3.10 6.85
N ALA A 45 -11.65 4.00 6.49
CA ALA A 45 -11.20 5.07 7.39
C ALA A 45 -12.33 6.03 7.77
N ARG A 46 -13.20 6.39 6.80
CA ARG A 46 -14.39 7.21 7.04
C ARG A 46 -15.37 6.55 8.01
N LEU A 47 -15.66 5.27 7.83
CA LEU A 47 -16.56 4.50 8.69
C LEU A 47 -15.99 4.36 10.10
N CYS A 48 -14.69 4.06 10.23
CA CYS A 48 -14.00 4.01 11.52
C CYS A 48 -14.07 5.36 12.26
N TYR A 49 -13.80 6.47 11.56
CA TYR A 49 -13.90 7.81 12.14
C TYR A 49 -15.32 8.13 12.63
N ASN A 50 -16.34 7.63 11.93
CA ASN A 50 -17.75 7.80 12.29
C ASN A 50 -18.24 6.82 13.37
N GLY A 51 -17.40 5.90 13.85
CA GLY A 51 -17.74 4.96 14.93
C GLY A 51 -18.40 3.65 14.47
N PHE A 52 -18.38 3.33 13.18
CA PHE A 52 -19.05 2.14 12.61
C PHE A 52 -18.20 0.86 12.70
N TRP A 53 -17.27 0.76 13.66
CA TRP A 53 -16.30 -0.35 13.74
C TRP A 53 -16.92 -1.76 13.71
N PHE A 54 -18.10 -1.92 14.29
CA PHE A 54 -18.84 -3.19 14.38
C PHE A 54 -19.94 -3.34 13.33
N ALA A 55 -20.03 -2.43 12.35
CA ALA A 55 -21.03 -2.49 11.30
C ALA A 55 -20.66 -3.54 10.24
N LEU A 56 -21.67 -4.08 9.56
CA LEU A 56 -21.51 -5.15 8.58
C LEU A 56 -20.65 -4.70 7.39
N GLU A 57 -20.80 -3.46 6.95
CA GLU A 57 -20.00 -2.86 5.88
C GLU A 57 -18.50 -2.81 6.23
N VAL A 58 -18.16 -2.59 7.50
CA VAL A 58 -16.76 -2.58 7.99
C VAL A 58 -16.21 -4.00 8.08
N GLU A 59 -17.02 -4.97 8.48
CA GLU A 59 -16.65 -6.39 8.44
C GLU A 59 -16.38 -6.88 7.01
N LEU A 60 -17.25 -6.55 6.05
CA LEU A 60 -17.06 -6.86 4.65
C LEU A 60 -15.76 -6.28 4.09
N MET A 61 -15.49 -4.99 4.39
CA MET A 61 -14.26 -4.33 3.95
C MET A 61 -13.02 -4.96 4.58
N ARG A 62 -13.02 -5.25 5.89
CA ARG A 62 -11.87 -5.90 6.55
C ARG A 62 -11.51 -7.24 5.91
N ASN A 63 -12.49 -8.10 5.70
CA ASN A 63 -12.25 -9.41 5.07
C ASN A 63 -11.69 -9.26 3.63
N SER A 64 -12.18 -8.25 2.90
CA SER A 64 -11.71 -7.98 1.52
C SER A 64 -10.29 -7.42 1.51
N LEU A 65 -9.96 -6.52 2.44
CA LEU A 65 -8.62 -5.97 2.64
C LEU A 65 -7.65 -7.08 3.06
N ASP A 66 -8.00 -7.91 4.04
CA ASP A 66 -7.17 -9.02 4.51
C ASP A 66 -6.83 -9.99 3.38
N PHE A 67 -7.82 -10.29 2.51
CA PHE A 67 -7.59 -11.09 1.31
C PHE A 67 -6.59 -10.44 0.35
N GLY A 68 -6.71 -9.13 0.10
CA GLY A 68 -5.79 -8.38 -0.77
C GLY A 68 -4.37 -8.27 -0.21
N GLN A 69 -4.20 -8.37 1.12
CA GLN A 69 -2.89 -8.23 1.78
C GLN A 69 -2.06 -9.53 1.81
N ARG A 70 -2.61 -10.67 1.40
CA ARG A 70 -1.99 -11.99 1.56
C ARG A 70 -0.57 -12.12 0.98
N ASP A 71 -0.29 -11.41 -0.11
CA ASP A 71 0.99 -11.49 -0.84
C ASP A 71 1.92 -10.32 -0.50
N ILE A 72 1.49 -9.39 0.37
CA ILE A 72 2.22 -8.18 0.75
C ILE A 72 3.21 -8.50 1.87
N VAL A 73 4.30 -9.16 1.48
CA VAL A 73 5.38 -9.61 2.39
C VAL A 73 6.69 -9.02 1.93
N GLY A 74 7.51 -8.49 2.85
CA GLY A 74 8.83 -7.96 2.50
C GLY A 74 9.36 -6.93 3.48
N GLU A 75 10.42 -6.24 3.06
CA GLU A 75 11.16 -5.27 3.86
C GLU A 75 11.27 -3.94 3.13
N VAL A 76 11.12 -2.84 3.88
CA VAL A 76 11.32 -1.48 3.39
C VAL A 76 12.29 -0.75 4.32
N LYS A 77 13.35 -0.17 3.74
CA LYS A 77 14.34 0.63 4.43
C LYS A 77 14.01 2.11 4.27
N ILE A 78 13.69 2.76 5.38
CA ILE A 78 13.37 4.19 5.44
C ILE A 78 14.50 4.93 6.15
N GLU A 79 14.99 6.02 5.56
CA GLU A 79 15.87 6.99 6.20
C GLU A 79 15.02 8.07 6.89
N LEU A 80 15.35 8.39 8.15
CA LEU A 80 14.67 9.42 8.92
C LEU A 80 15.57 10.64 9.07
N TYR A 81 15.08 11.80 8.64
CA TYR A 81 15.85 13.04 8.74
C TYR A 81 14.96 14.24 9.02
N LYS A 82 15.21 14.92 10.15
CA LYS A 82 14.56 16.20 10.53
C LYS A 82 13.03 16.21 10.38
N GLY A 83 12.37 15.13 10.79
CA GLY A 83 10.91 15.00 10.71
C GLY A 83 10.38 14.52 9.36
N ASN A 84 11.27 14.21 8.40
CA ASN A 84 10.92 13.51 7.17
C ASN A 84 11.28 12.03 7.25
N SER A 85 10.57 11.25 6.46
CA SER A 85 10.84 9.85 6.12
C SER A 85 11.07 9.74 4.61
N ILE A 86 12.10 8.98 4.23
CA ILE A 86 12.52 8.80 2.85
C ILE A 86 12.78 7.31 2.62
N THR A 87 11.93 6.65 1.83
CA THR A 87 12.19 5.28 1.38
C THR A 87 13.48 5.22 0.53
N LYS A 88 14.38 4.31 0.90
CA LYS A 88 15.64 4.07 0.19
C LYS A 88 15.69 2.76 -0.56
N ARG A 89 15.05 1.73 -0.01
CA ARG A 89 15.08 0.39 -0.58
C ARG A 89 13.81 -0.35 -0.17
N ARG A 90 13.36 -1.22 -1.07
CA ARG A 90 12.35 -2.24 -0.80
C ARG A 90 12.83 -3.59 -1.35
N SER A 91 12.38 -4.67 -0.73
CA SER A 91 12.61 -6.02 -1.22
C SER A 91 11.48 -6.94 -0.77
N SER A 92 11.04 -7.81 -1.65
CA SER A 92 9.98 -8.78 -1.38
C SER A 92 10.26 -10.08 -2.11
N PRO A 93 9.96 -11.24 -1.49
CA PRO A 93 9.95 -12.53 -2.19
C PRO A 93 8.81 -12.63 -3.22
N ASN A 94 7.75 -11.82 -3.07
CA ASN A 94 6.55 -11.82 -3.91
C ASN A 94 6.50 -10.55 -4.79
N ALA A 95 7.64 -9.94 -5.10
CA ALA A 95 7.67 -8.75 -5.94
C ALA A 95 7.17 -9.09 -7.35
N LEU A 96 6.18 -8.34 -7.84
CA LEU A 96 5.70 -8.39 -9.23
C LEU A 96 6.64 -7.65 -10.19
N TYR A 97 7.60 -6.90 -9.65
CA TYR A 97 8.63 -6.22 -10.45
C TYR A 97 9.58 -7.23 -11.09
N ASN A 98 9.72 -7.15 -12.41
CA ASN A 98 10.69 -7.92 -13.18
C ASN A 98 11.70 -6.95 -13.83
N ALA A 99 12.97 -7.07 -13.45
CA ALA A 99 14.03 -6.19 -13.92
C ALA A 99 14.29 -6.33 -15.42
N ASP A 100 14.15 -7.54 -15.98
CA ASP A 100 14.40 -7.80 -17.40
C ASP A 100 13.30 -7.21 -18.27
N LEU A 101 12.04 -7.27 -17.82
CA LEU A 101 10.91 -6.60 -18.48
C LEU A 101 11.01 -5.07 -18.43
N ALA A 102 11.63 -4.53 -17.37
CA ALA A 102 11.77 -3.09 -17.18
C ALA A 102 13.06 -2.51 -17.79
N SER A 103 13.96 -3.36 -18.31
CA SER A 103 15.26 -2.93 -18.78
C SER A 103 15.18 -2.29 -20.17
N MET A 104 15.73 -1.09 -20.29
CA MET A 104 15.92 -0.41 -21.58
C MET A 104 17.24 -0.79 -22.27
N ASP A 105 18.09 -1.57 -21.59
CA ASP A 105 19.39 -2.03 -22.09
C ASP A 105 19.28 -3.37 -22.86
N ILE A 106 18.13 -4.05 -22.78
CA ILE A 106 17.87 -5.31 -23.48
C ILE A 106 17.18 -5.01 -24.83
N GLU A 107 17.84 -5.34 -25.93
CA GLU A 107 17.32 -5.16 -27.28
C GLU A 107 16.08 -6.06 -27.49
N GLY A 108 14.92 -5.45 -27.80
CA GLY A 108 13.62 -6.14 -27.86
C GLY A 108 12.77 -6.02 -26.59
N GLY A 109 13.21 -5.29 -25.56
CA GLY A 109 12.34 -4.70 -24.53
C GLY A 109 11.18 -5.56 -24.01
N GLY A 110 11.47 -6.77 -23.53
CA GLY A 110 10.45 -7.66 -22.97
C GLY A 110 9.63 -8.48 -23.99
N ASP A 111 9.78 -8.25 -25.31
CA ASP A 111 9.01 -8.91 -26.38
C ASP A 111 9.18 -10.45 -26.42
N ALA A 112 10.26 -10.98 -25.82
CA ALA A 112 10.52 -12.40 -25.70
C ALA A 112 9.79 -13.08 -24.52
N PHE A 113 9.12 -12.31 -23.65
CA PHE A 113 8.48 -12.82 -22.45
C PHE A 113 6.95 -12.81 -22.60
N ASP A 114 6.34 -13.98 -22.45
CA ASP A 114 4.89 -14.12 -22.34
C ASP A 114 4.44 -13.65 -20.95
N TYR A 115 4.22 -12.33 -20.82
CA TYR A 115 3.73 -11.72 -19.59
C TYR A 115 2.21 -11.78 -19.54
N ASN A 116 1.68 -12.59 -18.62
CA ASN A 116 0.26 -12.63 -18.30
C ASN A 116 0.03 -11.98 -16.91
N PRO A 117 -0.56 -10.77 -16.84
CA PRO A 117 -0.75 -10.02 -15.60
C PRO A 117 -1.66 -10.71 -14.57
#